data_AF-A0A956YUD4-F1
#
_entry.id   AF-A0A956YUD4-F1
#
_cell.length_a   1.000
_cell.length_b   1.000
_cell.length_c   1.000
_cell.angle_alpha   90.00
_cell.angle_beta   90.00
_cell.angle_gamma   90.00
#
_symmetry.space_group_name_H-M   'P 1'
#
loop_
_entity.id
_entity.type
_entity.pdbx_description
1 polymer ?
#
loop_
_entity_poly.entity_id
_entity_poly.type
_entity_poly.pdbx_seq_one_letter_code
_entity_poly.pdbx_strand_id
1 'polypeptide(L)'
;MIFTTPAFVVFFALFFAVHFSLRGEPRKWWLLAASYYFYGSWNALFLLLIIGSTLVDFYVGRALHATEDQRRRNRLLWLSCAVNLGALAFFKYANFGIETLNLLLASLGVGPVSWPAVVLPVGISFYTFQTLSYTIDVYRGSLKPAKSFLSFAAFVMYFPQLVAGPIVRASELLPQLEGGRPRVSSEGVSRGLFLIALG
;
A
#
# COMPACT_ATOMS: atom_id res chain seq x y z
N MET A 1 14.92 4.38 2.84
CA MET A 1 15.96 3.35 2.65
C MET A 1 15.76 2.72 1.28
N ILE A 2 16.83 2.38 0.56
CA ILE A 2 16.77 1.81 -0.79
C ILE A 2 17.31 0.37 -0.75
N PHE A 3 16.72 -0.55 -1.52
CA PHE A 3 17.03 -1.99 -1.49
C PHE A 3 18.49 -2.33 -1.78
N THR A 4 19.18 -1.50 -2.57
CA THR A 4 20.58 -1.69 -2.96
C THR A 4 21.58 -1.21 -1.90
N THR A 5 21.11 -0.69 -0.77
CA THR A 5 21.98 -0.09 0.26
C THR A 5 22.37 -1.10 1.33
N PRO A 6 23.60 -1.04 1.89
CA PRO A 6 23.99 -1.86 3.05
C PRO A 6 23.04 -1.69 4.25
N ALA A 7 22.51 -0.47 4.43
CA ALA A 7 21.51 -0.19 5.46
C ALA A 7 20.25 -1.07 5.32
N PHE A 8 19.80 -1.32 4.09
CA PHE A 8 18.68 -2.23 3.85
C PHE A 8 19.02 -3.68 4.24
N VAL A 9 20.21 -4.17 3.90
CA VAL A 9 20.63 -5.54 4.26
C VAL A 9 20.63 -5.73 5.78
N VAL A 10 21.17 -4.77 6.52
CA VAL A 10 21.17 -4.79 8.00
C VAL A 10 19.75 -4.75 8.55
N PHE A 11 18.91 -3.83 8.05
CA PHE A 11 17.51 -3.75 8.45
C PHE A 11 16.74 -5.03 8.17
N PHE A 12 16.95 -5.63 6.99
CA PHE A 12 16.28 -6.85 6.56
C PHE A 12 16.69 -8.05 7.43
N ALA A 13 17.99 -8.20 7.72
CA ALA A 13 18.49 -9.24 8.61
C ALA A 13 17.92 -9.11 10.02
N LEU A 14 17.93 -7.91 10.60
CA LEU A 14 17.36 -7.63 11.92
C LEU A 14 15.84 -7.86 11.92
N PHE A 15 15.15 -7.42 10.87
CA PHE A 15 13.71 -7.62 10.71
C PHE A 15 13.35 -9.11 10.81
N PHE A 16 14.00 -9.97 10.03
CA PHE A 16 13.71 -11.40 10.04
C PHE A 16 14.10 -12.07 11.35
N ALA A 17 15.23 -11.70 11.94
CA ALA A 17 15.67 -12.23 13.24
C ALA A 17 14.61 -11.99 14.33
N VAL A 18 14.05 -10.78 14.40
CA VAL A 18 12.98 -10.46 15.37
C VAL A 18 11.65 -11.08 14.93
N HIS A 19 11.30 -11.01 13.65
CA HIS A 19 10.02 -11.49 13.12
C HIS A 19 9.81 -12.99 13.36
N PHE A 20 10.86 -13.80 13.20
CA PHE A 20 10.78 -15.24 13.45
C PHE A 20 10.72 -15.60 14.94
N SER A 21 11.32 -14.76 15.80
CA SER A 21 11.29 -14.89 17.25
C SER A 21 9.89 -14.60 17.84
N LEU A 22 9.16 -13.63 17.27
CA LEU A 22 7.82 -13.25 17.72
C LEU A 22 6.73 -14.21 17.23
N ARG A 23 5.59 -14.29 17.92
CA ARG A 23 4.40 -15.08 17.52
C ARG A 23 3.12 -14.27 17.75
N GLY A 24 2.05 -14.57 17.02
CA GLY A 24 0.73 -13.97 17.22
C GLY A 24 0.65 -12.47 16.89
N GLU A 25 -0.11 -11.73 17.69
CA GLU A 25 -0.30 -10.26 17.61
C GLU A 25 1.02 -9.46 17.61
N PRO A 26 1.99 -9.69 18.52
CA PRO A 26 3.26 -8.96 18.53
C PRO A 26 4.03 -9.00 17.20
N ARG A 27 3.92 -10.11 16.47
CA ARG A 27 4.55 -10.24 15.14
C ARG A 27 3.93 -9.30 14.12
N LYS A 28 2.62 -9.07 14.18
CA LYS A 28 1.91 -8.13 13.29
C LYS A 28 2.29 -6.69 13.60
N TRP A 29 2.38 -6.35 14.89
CA TRP A 29 2.88 -5.04 15.33
C TRP A 29 4.32 -4.80 14.87
N TRP A 30 5.20 -5.79 15.03
CA TRP A 30 6.56 -5.71 14.53
C TRP A 30 6.61 -5.51 13.01
N LEU A 31 5.81 -6.26 12.26
CA LEU A 31 5.69 -6.11 10.81
C LEU A 31 5.25 -4.68 10.44
N LEU A 32 4.18 -4.18 11.05
CA LEU A 32 3.67 -2.84 10.78
C LEU A 32 4.68 -1.74 11.16
N ALA A 33 5.32 -1.86 12.32
CA ALA A 33 6.32 -0.90 12.79
C ALA A 33 7.55 -0.88 11.88
N ALA A 34 8.08 -2.05 11.52
CA ALA A 34 9.20 -2.17 10.59
C ALA A 34 8.82 -1.60 9.21
N SER A 35 7.60 -1.87 8.75
CA SER A 35 7.08 -1.29 7.51
C SER A 35 6.98 0.24 7.55
N TYR A 36 6.44 0.82 8.62
CA TYR A 36 6.38 2.27 8.78
C TYR A 36 7.77 2.89 8.87
N TYR A 37 8.70 2.26 9.57
CA TYR A 37 10.10 2.71 9.60
C TYR A 37 10.72 2.68 8.20
N PHE A 38 10.54 1.59 7.46
CA PHE A 38 11.08 1.45 6.12
C PHE A 38 10.54 2.54 5.17
N TYR A 39 9.23 2.80 5.16
CA TYR A 39 8.64 3.85 4.34
C TYR A 39 8.97 5.27 4.82
N GLY A 40 8.89 5.50 6.13
CA GLY A 40 9.18 6.80 6.74
C GLY A 40 10.63 7.23 6.54
N SER A 41 11.55 6.28 6.43
CA SER A 41 12.95 6.56 6.10
C SER A 41 13.17 7.09 4.68
N TRP A 42 12.17 7.02 3.80
CA TRP A 42 12.20 7.72 2.51
C TRP A 42 11.57 9.11 2.63
N ASN A 43 10.33 9.18 3.13
CA ASN A 43 9.67 10.44 3.43
C ASN A 43 8.50 10.21 4.40
N ALA A 44 8.59 10.77 5.60
CA ALA A 44 7.58 10.60 6.65
C ALA A 44 6.24 11.25 6.31
N LEU A 45 6.19 12.31 5.50
CA LEU A 45 4.95 12.98 5.15
C LEU A 45 4.05 12.08 4.29
N PHE A 46 4.65 11.29 3.39
CA PHE A 46 3.89 10.38 2.53
C PHE A 46 3.33 9.17 3.27
N LEU A 47 3.83 8.84 4.47
CA LEU A 47 3.18 7.87 5.34
C LEU A 47 1.74 8.30 5.68
N LEU A 48 1.50 9.60 5.89
CA LEU A 48 0.16 10.10 6.22
C LEU A 48 -0.84 9.82 5.11
N LEU A 49 -0.39 9.85 3.85
CA LEU A 49 -1.23 9.55 2.70
C LEU A 49 -1.59 8.06 2.66
N ILE A 50 -0.63 7.17 2.91
CA ILE A 50 -0.90 5.72 2.95
C ILE A 50 -1.80 5.38 4.15
N ILE A 51 -1.55 5.97 5.32
CA ILE A 51 -2.39 5.82 6.50
C ILE A 51 -3.80 6.32 6.22
N GLY A 52 -3.94 7.46 5.54
CA GLY A 52 -5.23 8.02 5.14
C GLY A 52 -6.02 7.07 4.23
N SER A 53 -5.39 6.57 3.16
CA SER A 53 -5.99 5.55 2.27
C SER A 53 -6.36 4.28 3.04
N THR A 54 -5.47 3.79 3.93
CA THR A 54 -5.71 2.63 4.79
C THR A 54 -6.92 2.82 5.69
N LEU A 55 -7.06 3.98 6.32
CA LEU A 55 -8.21 4.28 7.17
C LEU A 55 -9.50 4.30 6.36
N VAL A 56 -9.53 5.03 5.26
CA VAL A 56 -10.70 5.12 4.38
C VAL A 56 -11.14 3.74 3.93
N ASP A 57 -10.25 2.95 3.36
CA ASP A 57 -10.60 1.66 2.78
C ASP A 57 -10.94 0.60 3.83
N PHE A 58 -10.33 0.66 5.02
CA PHE A 58 -10.72 -0.20 6.14
C PHE A 58 -12.19 0.03 6.53
N TYR A 59 -12.57 1.29 6.77
CA TYR A 59 -13.92 1.64 7.19
C TYR A 59 -14.93 1.46 6.06
N VAL A 60 -14.56 1.79 4.81
CA VAL A 60 -15.39 1.53 3.64
C VAL A 60 -15.66 0.04 3.48
N GLY A 61 -14.64 -0.82 3.59
CA GLY A 61 -14.82 -2.28 3.53
C GLY A 61 -15.80 -2.79 4.59
N ARG A 62 -15.68 -2.32 5.84
CA ARG A 62 -16.64 -2.70 6.89
C ARG A 62 -18.05 -2.17 6.63
N ALA A 63 -18.17 -0.92 6.18
CA ALA A 63 -19.46 -0.30 5.88
C ALA A 63 -20.16 -0.97 4.68
N LEU A 64 -19.39 -1.41 3.67
CA LEU A 64 -19.89 -2.16 2.51
C LEU A 64 -20.50 -3.49 2.92
N HIS A 65 -19.87 -4.19 3.86
CA HIS A 65 -20.37 -5.47 4.35
C HIS A 65 -21.58 -5.32 5.27
N ALA A 66 -21.65 -4.23 6.03
CA ALA A 66 -22.73 -3.98 6.99
C ALA A 66 -24.04 -3.46 6.35
N THR A 67 -24.07 -3.19 5.05
CA THR A 67 -25.24 -2.60 4.39
C THR A 67 -25.70 -3.42 3.20
N GLU A 68 -27.01 -3.67 3.13
CA GLU A 68 -27.65 -4.35 1.99
C GLU A 68 -28.17 -3.36 0.94
N ASP A 69 -28.25 -2.05 1.27
CA ASP A 69 -28.69 -1.02 0.33
C ASP A 69 -27.65 -0.80 -0.79
N GLN A 70 -28.03 -1.20 -2.01
CA GLN A 70 -27.19 -1.08 -3.20
C GLN A 70 -26.75 0.36 -3.49
N ARG A 71 -27.59 1.37 -3.22
CA ARG A 71 -27.23 2.78 -3.46
C ARG A 71 -26.13 3.21 -2.50
N ARG A 72 -26.22 2.83 -1.24
CA ARG A 72 -25.17 3.07 -0.24
C ARG A 72 -23.89 2.32 -0.60
N ARG A 73 -23.98 1.05 -1.03
CA ARG A 73 -22.80 0.28 -1.48
C ARG A 73 -22.08 0.96 -2.65
N ASN A 74 -22.82 1.42 -3.66
CA ASN A 74 -22.24 2.14 -4.79
C ASN A 74 -21.53 3.42 -4.36
N ARG A 75 -22.14 4.22 -3.48
CA ARG A 75 -21.51 5.45 -2.95
C ARG A 75 -20.23 5.17 -2.19
N LEU A 76 -20.21 4.12 -1.36
CA LEU A 76 -19.02 3.71 -0.60
C LEU A 76 -17.89 3.25 -1.53
N LEU A 77 -18.22 2.47 -2.56
CA LEU A 77 -17.23 2.07 -3.57
C LEU A 77 -16.68 3.29 -4.32
N TRP A 78 -17.54 4.21 -4.76
CA TRP A 78 -17.12 5.44 -5.43
C TRP A 78 -16.26 6.33 -4.53
N LEU A 79 -16.54 6.39 -3.22
CA LEU A 79 -15.69 7.09 -2.26
C LEU A 79 -14.27 6.49 -2.23
N SER A 80 -14.14 5.16 -2.10
CA SER A 80 -12.83 4.48 -2.13
C SER A 80 -12.11 4.72 -3.46
N CYS A 81 -12.80 4.57 -4.59
CA CYS A 81 -12.26 4.86 -5.92
C CYS A 81 -11.77 6.30 -6.04
N ALA A 82 -12.59 7.28 -5.62
CA ALA A 82 -12.26 8.70 -5.72
C ALA A 82 -11.05 9.07 -4.86
N VAL A 83 -10.96 8.57 -3.63
CA VAL A 83 -9.82 8.84 -2.74
C VAL A 83 -8.53 8.25 -3.31
N ASN A 84 -8.54 6.97 -3.68
CA ASN A 84 -7.33 6.29 -4.12
C ASN A 84 -6.89 6.71 -5.52
N LEU A 85 -7.80 6.70 -6.50
CA LEU A 85 -7.48 7.12 -7.86
C LEU A 85 -7.26 8.62 -7.96
N GLY A 86 -7.93 9.43 -7.13
CA GLY A 86 -7.69 10.88 -7.05
C GLY A 86 -6.29 11.18 -6.53
N ALA A 87 -5.86 10.53 -5.44
CA ALA A 87 -4.50 10.66 -4.95
C ALA A 87 -3.48 10.20 -6.01
N LEU A 88 -3.68 9.02 -6.61
CA LEU A 88 -2.80 8.51 -7.66
C LEU A 88 -2.73 9.45 -8.86
N ALA A 89 -3.88 9.96 -9.34
CA ALA A 89 -3.94 10.86 -10.47
C ALA A 89 -3.24 12.19 -10.17
N PHE A 90 -3.48 12.77 -8.99
CA PHE A 90 -2.83 14.01 -8.57
C PHE A 90 -1.30 13.86 -8.57
N PHE A 91 -0.77 12.89 -7.82
CA PHE A 91 0.68 12.74 -7.69
C PHE A 91 1.37 12.30 -8.98
N LYS A 92 0.67 11.57 -9.86
CA LYS A 92 1.23 11.07 -11.12
C LYS A 92 1.16 12.10 -12.26
N TYR A 93 0.12 12.92 -12.31
CA TYR A 93 -0.15 13.79 -13.46
C TYR A 93 -0.12 15.29 -13.16
N ALA A 94 0.00 15.73 -11.90
CA ALA A 94 0.02 17.17 -11.59
C ALA A 94 1.12 17.94 -12.34
N ASN A 95 2.35 17.42 -12.33
CA ASN A 95 3.47 18.08 -13.03
C ASN A 95 3.23 18.15 -14.54
N PHE A 96 2.78 17.04 -15.15
CA PHE A 96 2.43 16.99 -16.57
C PHE A 96 1.30 17.96 -16.93
N GLY A 97 0.28 18.06 -16.07
CA GLY A 97 -0.85 18.97 -16.26
C GLY A 97 -0.41 20.43 -16.23
N ILE A 98 0.45 20.83 -15.29
CA ILE A 98 1.01 22.18 -15.22
C ILE A 98 1.91 22.47 -16.42
N GLU A 99 2.75 21.54 -16.82
CA GLU A 99 3.60 21.69 -18.01
C GLU A 99 2.76 21.92 -19.27
N THR A 100 1.73 21.10 -19.47
CA THR A 100 0.79 21.22 -20.59
C THR A 100 0.02 22.55 -20.55
N LEU A 101 -0.43 22.97 -19.36
CA LEU A 101 -1.10 24.26 -19.18
C LEU A 101 -0.17 25.42 -19.53
N ASN A 102 1.09 25.38 -19.09
CA ASN A 102 2.07 26.42 -19.40
C ASN A 102 2.39 26.50 -20.90
N LEU A 103 2.43 25.37 -21.60
CA LEU A 103 2.56 25.36 -23.07
C LEU A 103 1.36 26.03 -23.77
N LEU A 104 0.14 25.79 -23.27
CA LEU A 104 -1.08 26.42 -23.80
C LEU A 104 -1.15 27.91 -23.47
N LEU A 105 -0.74 28.32 -22.27
CA LEU A 105 -0.70 29.74 -21.90
C LEU A 105 0.33 30.50 -22.75
N ALA A 106 1.49 29.88 -23.00
CA ALA A 106 2.51 30.46 -23.87
C ALA A 106 2.00 30.68 -25.30
N SER A 107 1.20 29.77 -25.86
CA SER A 107 0.61 29.95 -27.19
C SER A 107 -0.46 31.04 -27.25
N LEU A 108 -1.04 31.39 -26.11
CA LEU A 108 -1.98 32.51 -25.94
C LEU A 108 -1.29 33.84 -25.55
N GLY A 109 0.04 33.87 -25.44
CA GLY A 109 0.81 35.03 -25.00
C GLY A 109 0.66 35.37 -23.51
N VAL A 110 0.14 34.42 -22.71
CA VAL A 110 0.00 34.56 -21.26
C VAL A 110 1.25 34.00 -20.57
N GLY A 111 1.74 34.70 -19.55
CA GLY A 111 2.90 34.27 -18.76
C GLY A 111 2.66 32.94 -18.03
N PRO A 112 3.73 32.20 -17.69
CA PRO A 112 3.62 30.88 -17.07
C PRO A 112 3.07 30.95 -15.64
N VAL A 113 2.34 29.92 -15.24
CA VAL A 113 1.92 29.71 -13.86
C VAL A 113 3.03 28.96 -13.12
N SER A 114 3.50 29.56 -12.03
CA SER A 114 4.46 28.92 -11.12
C SER A 114 3.73 27.94 -10.20
N TRP A 115 4.14 26.68 -10.22
CA TRP A 115 3.59 25.62 -9.38
C TRP A 115 4.74 24.79 -8.76
N PRO A 116 4.72 24.51 -7.45
CA PRO A 116 5.73 23.65 -6.84
C PRO A 116 5.69 22.23 -7.43
N ALA A 117 6.85 21.71 -7.84
CA ALA A 117 6.93 20.36 -8.38
C ALA A 117 6.41 19.33 -7.36
N VAL A 118 5.43 18.53 -7.78
CA VAL A 118 4.82 17.48 -6.97
C VAL A 118 5.74 16.26 -6.98
N VAL A 119 6.23 15.87 -5.80
CA VAL A 119 7.08 14.67 -5.65
C VAL A 119 6.19 13.42 -5.62
N LEU A 120 6.48 12.47 -6.51
CA LEU A 120 5.75 11.20 -6.60
C LEU A 120 6.11 10.28 -5.43
N PRO A 121 5.14 9.82 -4.62
CA PRO A 121 5.42 8.91 -3.53
C PRO A 121 5.84 7.53 -4.03
N VAL A 122 6.91 6.97 -3.46
CA VAL A 122 7.34 5.61 -3.77
C VAL A 122 6.23 4.63 -3.41
N GLY A 123 5.89 3.76 -4.36
CA GLY A 123 4.89 2.71 -4.15
C GLY A 123 3.43 3.17 -4.23
N ILE A 124 3.15 4.42 -4.65
CA ILE A 124 1.77 4.94 -4.76
C ILE A 124 0.83 4.05 -5.54
N SER A 125 1.26 3.58 -6.70
CA SER A 125 0.44 2.68 -7.51
C SER A 125 0.17 1.35 -6.81
N PHE A 126 1.16 0.80 -6.09
CA PHE A 126 1.02 -0.51 -5.45
C PHE A 126 0.00 -0.50 -4.33
N TYR A 127 0.12 0.39 -3.33
CA TYR A 127 -0.87 0.41 -2.25
C TYR A 127 -2.24 0.87 -2.75
N THR A 128 -2.31 1.78 -3.73
CA THR A 128 -3.59 2.20 -4.34
C THR A 128 -4.32 1.01 -4.95
N PHE A 129 -3.64 0.17 -5.75
CA PHE A 129 -4.29 -0.98 -6.37
C PHE A 129 -4.56 -2.11 -5.37
N GLN A 130 -3.71 -2.28 -4.35
CA GLN A 130 -3.96 -3.24 -3.26
C GLN A 130 -5.21 -2.89 -2.46
N THR A 131 -5.36 -1.62 -2.04
CA THR A 131 -6.51 -1.19 -1.23
C THR A 131 -7.79 -1.14 -2.06
N LEU A 132 -7.72 -0.74 -3.34
CA LEU A 132 -8.85 -0.83 -4.26
C LEU A 132 -9.29 -2.27 -4.53
N SER A 133 -8.34 -3.20 -4.72
CA SER A 133 -8.69 -4.62 -4.87
C SER A 133 -9.48 -5.10 -3.65
N TYR A 134 -9.06 -4.73 -2.45
CA TYR A 134 -9.79 -5.06 -1.22
C TYR A 134 -11.23 -4.50 -1.21
N THR A 135 -11.43 -3.20 -1.47
CA THR A 135 -12.78 -2.61 -1.42
C THR A 135 -13.68 -3.13 -2.53
N ILE A 136 -13.14 -3.38 -3.72
CA ILE A 136 -13.86 -3.99 -4.85
C ILE A 136 -14.26 -5.44 -4.54
N ASP A 137 -13.36 -6.25 -3.98
CA ASP A 137 -13.64 -7.65 -3.64
C ASP A 137 -14.68 -7.74 -2.51
N VAL A 138 -14.61 -6.86 -1.51
CA VAL A 138 -15.64 -6.75 -0.47
C VAL A 138 -16.97 -6.29 -1.06
N TYR A 139 -16.96 -5.30 -1.95
CA TYR A 139 -18.16 -4.85 -2.66
C TYR A 139 -18.79 -5.97 -3.51
N ARG A 140 -17.98 -6.84 -4.13
CA ARG A 140 -18.47 -8.00 -4.90
C ARG A 140 -18.91 -9.18 -4.03
N GLY A 141 -18.60 -9.17 -2.74
CA GLY A 141 -18.86 -10.28 -1.83
C GLY A 141 -17.90 -11.46 -2.00
N SER A 142 -16.83 -11.32 -2.80
CA SER A 142 -15.79 -12.34 -2.97
C SER A 142 -14.82 -12.39 -1.77
N LEU A 143 -14.80 -11.33 -0.95
CA LEU A 143 -13.96 -11.22 0.24
C LEU A 143 -14.76 -10.67 1.42
N LYS A 144 -14.57 -11.25 2.61
CA LYS A 144 -15.07 -10.64 3.86
C LYS A 144 -14.13 -9.52 4.30
N PRO A 145 -14.63 -8.44 4.92
CA PRO A 145 -13.77 -7.37 5.43
C PRO A 145 -12.70 -7.90 6.39
N ALA A 146 -11.58 -7.20 6.45
CA ALA A 146 -10.50 -7.48 7.38
C ALA A 146 -11.01 -7.52 8.83
N LYS A 147 -10.58 -8.52 9.59
CA LYS A 147 -11.02 -8.76 10.99
C LYS A 147 -10.50 -7.70 11.95
N SER A 148 -9.32 -7.14 11.69
CA SER A 148 -8.73 -6.09 12.52
C SER A 148 -8.03 -5.03 11.67
N PHE A 149 -8.04 -3.79 12.17
CA PHE A 149 -7.32 -2.68 11.54
C PHE A 149 -5.83 -2.98 11.42
N LEU A 150 -5.23 -3.58 12.45
CA LEU A 150 -3.82 -4.00 12.43
C LEU A 150 -3.49 -4.93 11.27
N SER A 151 -4.33 -5.94 11.02
CA SER A 151 -4.09 -6.89 9.92
C SER A 151 -4.24 -6.23 8.55
N PHE A 152 -5.22 -5.33 8.41
CA PHE A 152 -5.41 -4.54 7.20
C PHE A 152 -4.25 -3.56 6.96
N ALA A 153 -3.84 -2.81 7.98
CA ALA A 153 -2.72 -1.89 7.89
C ALA A 153 -1.40 -2.62 7.58
N ALA A 154 -1.16 -3.79 8.18
CA ALA A 154 0.00 -4.62 7.86
C ALA A 154 -0.04 -5.18 6.42
N PHE A 155 -1.23 -5.47 5.88
CA PHE A 155 -1.43 -5.84 4.48
C PHE A 155 -1.05 -4.67 3.55
N VAL A 156 -1.62 -3.48 3.78
CA VAL A 156 -1.39 -2.30 2.95
C VAL A 156 0.06 -1.85 3.03
N MET A 157 0.68 -1.91 4.22
CA MET A 157 2.04 -1.41 4.43
C MET A 157 3.12 -2.47 4.21
N TYR A 158 2.83 -3.61 3.61
CA TYR A 158 3.78 -4.73 3.55
C TYR A 158 5.06 -4.35 2.78
N PHE A 159 6.13 -4.00 3.53
CA PHE A 159 7.35 -3.43 2.96
C PHE A 159 8.13 -4.36 2.03
N PRO A 160 8.13 -5.70 2.21
CA PRO A 160 8.85 -6.59 1.31
C PRO A 160 8.34 -6.49 -0.14
N GLN A 161 7.12 -5.99 -0.34
CA GLN A 161 6.46 -5.97 -1.63
C GLN A 161 6.23 -4.57 -2.19
N LEU A 162 5.90 -3.57 -1.37
CA LEU A 162 5.25 -2.35 -1.85
C LEU A 162 6.10 -1.44 -2.75
N VAL A 163 7.41 -1.69 -2.90
CA VAL A 163 8.26 -0.93 -3.84
C VAL A 163 8.48 -1.62 -5.20
N ALA A 164 8.51 -2.95 -5.25
CA ALA A 164 8.92 -3.67 -6.47
C ALA A 164 8.32 -5.08 -6.66
N GLY A 165 7.45 -5.54 -5.76
CA GLY A 165 6.81 -6.85 -5.88
C GLY A 165 5.57 -6.81 -6.79
N PRO A 166 5.08 -7.95 -7.31
CA PRO A 166 3.81 -8.00 -8.04
C PRO A 166 2.67 -7.45 -7.17
N ILE A 167 1.61 -6.88 -7.77
CA ILE A 167 0.44 -6.43 -7.01
C ILE A 167 -0.28 -7.67 -6.45
N VAL A 168 -0.22 -7.86 -5.13
CA VAL A 168 -0.86 -9.01 -4.44
C VAL A 168 -2.27 -8.64 -4.05
N ARG A 169 -3.20 -9.59 -4.24
CA ARG A 169 -4.59 -9.39 -3.87
C ARG A 169 -4.80 -9.56 -2.37
N ALA A 170 -5.75 -8.80 -1.82
CA ALA A 170 -6.12 -8.91 -0.42
C ALA A 170 -6.61 -10.33 -0.06
N SER A 171 -7.30 -11.01 -0.98
CA SER A 171 -7.75 -12.40 -0.80
C SER A 171 -6.62 -13.40 -0.59
N GLU A 172 -5.39 -13.09 -1.00
CA GLU A 172 -4.23 -13.98 -0.89
C GLU A 172 -3.42 -13.70 0.37
N LEU A 173 -3.09 -12.43 0.64
CA LEU A 173 -2.19 -12.05 1.73
C LEU A 173 -2.91 -11.84 3.06
N LEU A 174 -4.11 -11.25 3.05
CA LEU A 174 -4.82 -10.91 4.27
C LEU A 174 -5.15 -12.15 5.13
N PRO A 175 -5.61 -13.29 4.56
CA PRO A 175 -5.83 -14.50 5.35
C PRO A 175 -4.54 -15.05 6.00
N GLN A 176 -3.38 -14.85 5.38
CA GLN A 176 -2.09 -15.28 5.96
C GLN A 176 -1.71 -14.39 7.15
N LEU A 177 -2.00 -13.09 7.09
CA LEU A 177 -1.78 -12.16 8.20
C LEU A 177 -2.79 -12.39 9.33
N GLU A 178 -4.00 -12.84 9.03
CA GLU A 178 -5.03 -13.14 10.02
C GLU A 178 -4.91 -14.55 10.64
N GLY A 179 -4.50 -15.54 9.86
CA GLY A 179 -4.52 -16.97 10.19
C GLY A 179 -3.39 -17.46 11.09
N GLY A 180 -2.49 -16.58 11.53
CA GLY A 180 -1.40 -16.93 12.43
C GLY A 180 -0.16 -17.46 11.70
N ARG A 181 0.66 -18.24 12.40
CA ARG A 181 2.08 -18.47 12.06
C ARG A 181 2.26 -19.00 10.62
N PRO A 182 3.01 -18.30 9.74
CA PRO A 182 3.38 -18.84 8.43
C PRO A 182 4.10 -20.19 8.61
N ARG A 183 3.68 -21.19 7.83
CA ARG A 183 4.35 -22.49 7.77
C ARG A 183 5.66 -22.31 7.02
N VAL A 184 6.75 -22.17 7.77
CA VAL A 184 8.10 -22.15 7.20
C VAL A 184 8.49 -23.60 6.91
N SER A 185 8.52 -23.97 5.63
CA SER A 185 9.08 -25.24 5.18
C SER A 185 10.53 -25.07 4.76
N SER A 186 11.34 -26.12 4.91
CA SER A 186 12.72 -26.16 4.39
C SER A 186 12.77 -25.87 2.89
N GLU A 187 11.79 -26.38 2.14
CA GLU A 187 11.61 -26.10 0.71
C GLU A 187 11.31 -24.63 0.42
N GLY A 188 10.51 -23.96 1.26
CA GLY A 188 10.22 -22.54 1.13
C GLY A 188 11.46 -21.68 1.38
N VAL A 189 12.28 -22.05 2.38
CA VAL A 189 13.54 -21.37 2.68
C VAL A 189 14.54 -21.57 1.54
N SER A 190 14.72 -22.80 1.05
CA SER A 190 15.66 -23.08 -0.04
C SER A 190 15.27 -22.37 -1.33
N ARG A 191 13.97 -22.37 -1.69
CA ARG A 191 13.46 -21.58 -2.83
C ARG A 191 13.66 -20.09 -2.64
N GLY A 192 13.40 -19.57 -1.45
CA GLY A 192 13.61 -18.14 -1.15
C GLY A 192 15.07 -17.73 -1.33
N LEU A 193 16.00 -18.50 -0.76
CA LEU A 193 17.44 -18.25 -0.92
C LEU A 193 17.90 -18.40 -2.37
N PHE A 194 17.37 -19.39 -3.10
CA PHE A 194 17.66 -19.59 -4.51
C PHE A 194 17.21 -18.40 -5.36
N LEU A 195 15.98 -17.89 -5.15
CA LEU A 195 15.48 -16.70 -5.85
C LEU A 195 16.32 -15.46 -5.55
N ILE A 196 16.70 -15.25 -4.28
CA ILE A 196 17.58 -14.13 -3.88
C ILE A 196 18.95 -14.23 -4.58
N ALA A 197 19.50 -15.44 -4.70
CA ALA A 197 20.79 -15.66 -5.35
C ALA A 197 20.72 -15.44 -6.87
N LEU A 198 19.56 -15.68 -7.48
CA LEU A 198 19.34 -15.56 -8.92
C LEU A 198 19.07 -14.11 -9.37
N GLY A 199 18.47 -13.31 -8.49
CA GLY A 199 18.10 -11.91 -8.74
C GLY A 199 16.62 -11.74 -8.99
#